data_AF-A0A352S2K5-F1
#
_entry.id   AF-A0A352S2K5-F1
#
_cell.length_a   1.000
_cell.length_b   1.000
_cell.length_c   1.000
_cell.angle_alpha   90.00
_cell.angle_beta   90.00
_cell.angle_gamma   90.00
#
_symmetry.space_group_name_H-M   'P 1'
#
loop_
_entity.id
_entity.type
_entity.pdbx_description
1 polymer ?
#
loop_
_entity_poly.entity_id
_entity_poly.type
_entity_poly.pdbx_seq_one_letter_code
_entity_poly.pdbx_strand_id
1 'polypeptide(L)'
;MKIRAQVAMVLNLDKCIGCHTCSVTCKNVWTSREGVEYAWFNNVETKPGVGFPKEWENQDKWQGGWKRNADGSLTPRQGGKAKILANIFANPNLPQIDDYYEPFTFDYEHLQNAPLMQTPPTARPVSAITGKKMEKIEWGPNW
;
A
#
# COMPACT_ATOMS: atom_id res chain seq x y z
N MET A 1 -23.10 3.64 31.92
CA MET A 1 -23.55 3.91 30.53
C MET A 1 -22.87 5.18 30.04
N LYS A 2 -22.09 5.13 28.96
CA LYS A 2 -21.44 6.30 28.36
C LYS A 2 -21.84 6.37 26.88
N ILE A 3 -22.85 7.17 26.56
CA ILE A 3 -23.36 7.30 25.18
C ILE A 3 -22.30 8.03 24.33
N ARG A 4 -22.06 7.51 23.13
CA ARG A 4 -21.17 8.07 22.10
C ARG A 4 -21.83 7.92 20.74
N ALA A 5 -21.39 8.70 19.75
CA ALA A 5 -21.85 8.62 18.37
C ALA A 5 -20.65 8.49 17.41
N GLN A 6 -20.84 7.71 16.35
CA GLN A 6 -19.87 7.50 15.27
C GLN A 6 -20.62 7.29 13.95
N VAL A 7 -20.16 7.93 12.88
CA VAL A 7 -20.69 7.71 11.52
C VAL A 7 -20.10 6.41 10.98
N ALA A 8 -20.94 5.49 10.52
CA ALA A 8 -20.55 4.21 9.95
C ALA A 8 -20.70 4.20 8.43
N MET A 9 -20.04 3.24 7.77
CA MET A 9 -20.08 3.03 6.33
C MET A 9 -20.50 1.59 6.04
N VAL A 10 -21.27 1.39 4.97
CA VAL A 10 -21.65 0.07 4.46
C VAL A 10 -21.26 0.00 3.00
N LEU A 11 -20.56 -1.07 2.61
CA LEU A 11 -20.20 -1.37 1.22
C LEU A 11 -20.97 -2.61 0.79
N ASN A 12 -21.87 -2.47 -0.19
CA ASN A 12 -22.58 -3.62 -0.75
C ASN A 12 -21.71 -4.30 -1.82
N LEU A 13 -21.14 -5.45 -1.48
CA LEU A 13 -20.24 -6.19 -2.37
C LEU A 13 -20.95 -6.80 -3.59
N ASP A 14 -22.26 -7.03 -3.52
CA ASP A 14 -23.06 -7.50 -4.66
C ASP A 14 -23.18 -6.42 -5.76
N LYS A 15 -23.12 -5.14 -5.36
CA LYS A 15 -23.12 -3.99 -6.27
C LYS A 15 -21.73 -3.45 -6.57
N CYS A 16 -20.69 -4.06 -6.00
CA CYS A 16 -19.32 -3.65 -6.28
C CYS A 16 -18.94 -4.08 -7.70
N ILE A 17 -18.44 -3.14 -8.50
CA ILE A 17 -18.01 -3.40 -9.88
C ILE A 17 -16.48 -3.32 -10.04
N GLY A 18 -15.73 -3.18 -8.94
CA GLY A 18 -14.27 -3.15 -8.97
C GLY A 18 -13.66 -2.05 -9.86
N CYS A 19 -14.29 -0.87 -9.95
CA CYS A 19 -13.88 0.17 -10.91
C CYS A 19 -12.74 1.08 -10.44
N HIS A 20 -12.30 0.98 -9.17
CA HIS A 20 -11.25 1.81 -8.57
C HIS A 20 -11.49 3.34 -8.54
N THR A 21 -12.68 3.83 -8.89
CA THR A 21 -13.00 5.27 -8.84
C THR A 21 -12.77 5.86 -7.43
N CYS A 22 -13.15 5.11 -6.39
CA CYS A 22 -12.92 5.50 -4.99
C CYS A 22 -11.43 5.61 -4.63
N SER A 23 -10.58 4.78 -5.23
CA SER A 23 -9.13 4.83 -5.05
C SER A 23 -8.52 6.07 -5.69
N VAL A 24 -8.89 6.38 -6.93
CA VAL A 24 -8.34 7.52 -7.68
C VAL A 24 -8.76 8.86 -7.05
N THR A 25 -10.02 9.02 -6.65
CA THR A 25 -10.48 10.26 -6.02
C THR A 25 -9.78 10.48 -4.67
N CYS A 26 -9.62 9.42 -3.87
CA CYS A 26 -8.86 9.49 -2.63
C CYS A 26 -7.38 9.84 -2.86
N LYS A 27 -6.75 9.20 -3.86
CA LYS A 27 -5.36 9.46 -4.24
C LYS A 27 -5.15 10.93 -4.60
N ASN A 28 -5.94 11.43 -5.54
CA ASN A 28 -5.82 12.79 -6.06
C ASN A 28 -5.96 13.87 -4.97
N VAL A 29 -6.89 13.68 -4.04
CA VAL A 29 -7.14 14.68 -2.99
C VAL A 29 -6.09 14.61 -1.88
N TRP A 30 -5.65 13.40 -1.49
CA TRP A 30 -4.96 13.22 -0.20
C TRP A 30 -3.49 12.77 -0.32
N THR A 31 -3.15 11.94 -1.30
CA THR A 31 -1.90 11.15 -1.30
C THR A 31 -1.11 11.22 -2.62
N SER A 32 -1.18 12.34 -3.34
CA SER A 32 -0.39 12.60 -4.56
C SER A 32 0.97 13.26 -4.30
N ARG A 33 1.37 13.42 -3.03
CA ARG A 33 2.67 14.02 -2.66
C ARG A 33 3.76 12.95 -2.58
N GLU A 34 5.00 13.36 -2.81
CA GLU A 34 6.20 12.53 -2.55
C GLU A 34 6.23 12.07 -1.09
N GLY A 35 6.62 10.80 -0.88
CA GLY A 35 6.59 10.06 0.38
C GLY A 35 5.29 9.28 0.62
N VAL A 36 4.21 9.55 -0.11
CA VAL A 36 2.92 8.86 -0.01
C VAL A 36 2.30 8.49 -1.35
N GLU A 37 3.06 8.63 -2.44
CA GLU A 37 2.64 8.26 -3.79
C GLU A 37 2.33 6.76 -3.90
N TYR A 38 3.05 5.91 -3.16
CA TYR A 38 2.76 4.47 -3.07
C TYR A 38 1.52 4.15 -2.20
N ALA A 39 1.10 5.06 -1.33
CA ALA A 39 0.10 4.78 -0.29
C ALA A 39 -1.33 5.01 -0.81
N TRP A 40 -2.15 3.95 -0.83
CA TRP A 40 -3.55 4.02 -1.24
C TRP A 40 -4.47 3.89 -0.03
N PHE A 41 -4.89 5.03 0.55
CA PHE A 41 -5.78 5.03 1.73
C PHE A 41 -7.10 4.28 1.48
N ASN A 42 -7.62 4.39 0.26
CA ASN A 42 -8.72 3.56 -0.22
C ASN A 42 -8.19 2.72 -1.39
N ASN A 43 -7.96 1.43 -1.19
CA ASN A 43 -7.64 0.48 -2.25
C ASN A 43 -8.82 -0.47 -2.51
N VAL A 44 -8.79 -1.15 -3.66
CA VAL A 44 -9.74 -2.20 -4.03
C VAL A 44 -8.92 -3.42 -4.42
N GLU A 45 -9.33 -4.60 -3.96
CA GLU A 45 -8.62 -5.86 -4.18
C GLU A 45 -9.55 -6.88 -4.81
N THR A 46 -9.06 -7.58 -5.83
CA THR A 46 -9.77 -8.71 -6.43
C THR A 46 -9.50 -9.97 -5.59
N LYS A 47 -10.55 -10.76 -5.33
CA LYS A 47 -10.44 -12.04 -4.64
C LYS A 47 -10.80 -13.20 -5.59
N PRO A 48 -10.10 -14.35 -5.51
CA PRO A 48 -8.94 -14.65 -4.63
C PRO A 48 -7.68 -13.83 -4.98
N GLY A 49 -6.90 -13.43 -3.98
CA GLY A 49 -5.71 -12.59 -4.18
C GLY A 49 -5.00 -12.22 -2.87
N VAL A 50 -3.72 -11.81 -2.98
CA VAL A 50 -2.83 -11.51 -1.84
C VAL A 50 -3.04 -10.12 -1.23
N GLY A 51 -3.68 -9.20 -1.95
CA GLY A 51 -4.00 -7.86 -1.46
C GLY A 51 -2.84 -6.86 -1.43
N PHE A 52 -3.06 -5.73 -0.77
CA PHE A 52 -2.13 -4.60 -0.68
C PHE A 52 -2.05 -4.06 0.78
N PRO A 53 -0.90 -4.17 1.47
CA PRO A 53 0.33 -4.86 1.06
C PRO A 53 0.12 -6.37 0.91
N LYS A 54 1.06 -7.05 0.25
CA LYS A 54 1.01 -8.50 0.00
C LYS A 54 0.78 -9.28 1.30
N GLU A 55 -0.20 -10.18 1.27
CA GLU A 55 -0.62 -11.03 2.39
C GLU A 55 -1.04 -10.26 3.65
N TRP A 56 -1.61 -9.05 3.55
CA TRP A 56 -1.98 -8.27 4.74
C TRP A 56 -2.92 -9.00 5.72
N GLU A 57 -3.69 -9.99 5.24
CA GLU A 57 -4.56 -10.85 6.05
C GLU A 57 -3.78 -11.84 6.94
N ASN A 58 -2.53 -12.17 6.63
CA ASN A 58 -1.69 -13.13 7.35
C ASN A 58 -1.13 -12.54 8.66
N GLN A 59 -1.88 -12.71 9.76
CA GLN A 59 -1.49 -12.17 11.07
C GLN A 59 -0.39 -12.98 11.77
N ASP A 60 -0.04 -14.15 11.27
CA ASP A 60 1.13 -14.88 11.76
C ASP A 60 2.43 -14.27 11.20
N LYS A 61 2.36 -13.63 10.02
CA LYS A 61 3.42 -12.76 9.48
C LYS A 61 3.38 -11.36 10.10
N TRP A 62 2.26 -10.65 9.98
CA TRP A 62 2.20 -9.20 10.25
C TRP A 62 1.94 -8.81 11.70
N GLN A 63 1.52 -9.75 12.54
CA GLN A 63 1.30 -9.53 13.97
C GLN A 63 0.34 -8.37 14.28
N GLY A 64 -0.62 -8.09 13.40
CA GLY A 64 -1.65 -7.06 13.58
C GLY A 64 -2.79 -7.48 14.53
N GLY A 65 -3.56 -6.50 14.98
CA GLY A 65 -4.74 -6.72 15.82
C GLY A 65 -4.45 -7.15 17.27
N TRP A 66 -5.41 -7.85 17.86
CA TRP A 66 -5.41 -8.24 19.28
C TRP A 66 -5.47 -9.75 19.46
N LYS A 67 -4.86 -10.23 20.54
CA LYS A 67 -5.01 -11.60 21.05
C LYS A 67 -5.73 -11.57 22.39
N ARG A 68 -6.66 -12.50 22.58
CA ARG A 68 -7.32 -12.76 23.86
C ARG A 68 -6.52 -13.79 24.65
N ASN A 69 -6.17 -13.43 25.88
CA ASN A 69 -5.47 -14.32 26.81
C ASN A 69 -6.45 -15.26 27.51
N ALA A 70 -5.91 -16.28 28.20
CA ALA A 70 -6.71 -17.27 28.93
C ALA A 70 -7.54 -16.64 30.06
N ASP A 71 -7.05 -15.55 30.67
CA ASP A 71 -7.74 -14.76 31.69
C ASP A 71 -8.81 -13.82 31.12
N GLY A 72 -8.99 -13.80 29.79
CA GLY A 72 -9.94 -12.92 29.09
C GLY A 72 -9.41 -11.52 28.79
N SER A 73 -8.21 -11.16 29.25
CA SER A 73 -7.57 -9.89 28.91
C SER A 73 -7.18 -9.82 27.43
N LEU A 74 -7.03 -8.60 26.90
CA LEU A 74 -6.57 -8.36 25.54
C LEU A 74 -5.14 -7.83 25.54
N THR A 75 -4.31 -8.39 24.67
CA THR A 75 -2.96 -7.91 24.39
C THR A 75 -2.77 -7.72 22.89
N PRO A 76 -2.08 -6.65 22.43
CA PRO A 76 -1.73 -6.52 21.02
C PRO A 76 -0.95 -7.75 20.56
N ARG A 77 -1.24 -8.25 19.35
CA ARG A 77 -0.56 -9.43 18.82
C ARG A 77 0.95 -9.20 18.69
N GLN A 78 1.38 -7.97 18.36
CA GLN A 78 2.81 -7.59 18.34
C GLN A 78 3.50 -7.68 19.72
N GLY A 79 2.74 -7.67 20.83
CA GLY A 79 3.25 -7.80 22.19
C GLY A 79 2.66 -6.82 23.19
N GLY A 80 2.93 -7.06 24.48
CA GLY A 80 2.66 -6.11 25.55
C GLY A 80 3.61 -4.90 25.52
N LYS A 81 3.33 -3.89 26.35
CA LYS A 81 4.03 -2.58 26.35
C LYS A 81 5.56 -2.67 26.33
N ALA A 82 6.16 -3.55 27.14
CA ALA A 82 7.60 -3.72 27.21
C ALA A 82 8.21 -4.27 25.90
N LYS A 83 7.56 -5.27 25.28
CA LYS A 83 8.01 -5.83 23.98
C LYS A 83 7.89 -4.79 22.87
N ILE A 84 6.81 -4.00 22.88
CA ILE A 84 6.64 -2.89 21.92
C ILE A 84 7.78 -1.89 22.06
N LEU A 85 8.11 -1.47 23.29
CA LEU A 85 9.17 -0.50 23.53
C LEU A 85 10.55 -1.06 23.15
N ALA A 86 10.83 -2.33 23.41
CA ALA A 86 12.08 -2.97 23.03
C ALA A 86 12.30 -3.00 21.49
N ASN A 87 11.20 -3.03 20.72
CA ASN A 87 11.23 -3.09 19.26
C ASN A 87 11.13 -1.71 18.58
N ILE A 88 11.22 -0.60 19.32
CA ILE A 88 11.00 0.74 18.77
C ILE A 88 12.07 1.16 17.74
N PHE A 89 13.32 0.73 17.92
CA PHE A 89 14.43 1.12 17.05
C PHE A 89 14.45 0.37 15.71
N ALA A 90 13.82 -0.81 15.67
CA ALA A 90 13.66 -1.61 14.48
C ALA A 90 12.43 -2.51 14.67
N ASN A 91 11.29 -2.11 14.11
CA ASN A 91 10.08 -2.90 14.21
C ASN A 91 10.20 -4.15 13.32
N PRO A 92 10.26 -5.38 13.90
CA PRO A 92 10.49 -6.60 13.13
C PRO A 92 9.29 -7.01 12.26
N ASN A 93 8.11 -6.43 12.49
CA ASN A 93 6.88 -6.78 11.77
C ASN A 93 6.47 -5.68 10.76
N LEU A 94 7.32 -4.67 10.53
CA LEU A 94 7.01 -3.56 9.65
C LEU A 94 7.04 -4.03 8.18
N PRO A 95 5.94 -3.87 7.41
CA PRO A 95 5.97 -4.11 5.97
C PRO A 95 6.99 -3.20 5.28
N GLN A 96 7.73 -3.76 4.33
CA GLN A 96 8.70 -3.04 3.53
C GLN A 96 8.05 -2.47 2.27
N ILE A 97 8.74 -1.57 1.57
CA ILE A 97 8.22 -0.97 0.34
C ILE A 97 7.88 -2.05 -0.71
N ASP A 98 8.64 -3.14 -0.77
CA ASP A 98 8.44 -4.23 -1.72
C ASP A 98 7.24 -5.13 -1.38
N ASP A 99 6.74 -5.08 -0.14
CA ASP A 99 5.45 -5.68 0.23
C ASP A 99 4.28 -4.84 -0.32
N TYR A 100 4.50 -3.55 -0.58
CA TYR A 100 3.59 -2.69 -1.33
C TYR A 100 3.94 -2.75 -2.82
N TYR A 101 4.73 -1.78 -3.31
CA TYR A 101 5.39 -1.73 -4.61
C TYR A 101 6.39 -0.57 -4.60
N GLU A 102 7.43 -0.66 -5.43
CA GLU A 102 8.27 0.51 -5.74
C GLU A 102 7.46 1.49 -6.62
N PRO A 103 7.11 2.70 -6.15
CA PRO A 103 6.39 3.66 -6.95
C PRO A 103 7.25 4.10 -8.14
N PHE A 104 6.63 4.25 -9.30
CA PHE A 104 7.31 4.56 -10.54
C PHE A 104 6.59 5.65 -11.35
N THR A 105 7.36 6.31 -12.20
CA THR A 105 6.89 7.20 -13.27
C THR A 105 7.55 6.79 -14.59
N PHE A 106 7.36 7.55 -15.65
CA PHE A 106 7.98 7.30 -16.95
C PHE A 106 8.69 8.55 -17.46
N ASP A 107 9.76 8.34 -18.22
CA ASP A 107 10.51 9.38 -18.92
C ASP A 107 9.75 9.85 -20.17
N TYR A 108 8.64 10.54 -19.97
CA TYR A 108 7.79 11.05 -21.05
C TYR A 108 8.49 12.12 -21.90
N GLU A 109 9.41 12.87 -21.29
CA GLU A 109 10.15 13.94 -21.96
C GLU A 109 11.04 13.41 -23.09
N HIS A 110 11.59 12.20 -22.94
CA HIS A 110 12.34 11.53 -24.00
C HIS A 110 11.55 11.37 -25.31
N LEU A 111 10.22 11.24 -25.24
CA LEU A 111 9.38 11.14 -26.45
C LEU A 111 9.33 12.44 -27.26
N GLN A 112 9.56 13.59 -26.61
CA GLN A 112 9.49 14.91 -27.22
C GLN A 112 10.88 15.42 -27.63
N ASN A 113 11.89 15.12 -26.82
CA ASN A 113 13.23 15.69 -26.91
C ASN A 113 14.27 14.74 -27.51
N ALA A 114 13.90 13.51 -27.88
CA ALA A 114 14.84 12.57 -28.49
C ALA A 114 15.43 13.15 -29.80
N PRO A 115 16.76 13.05 -30.00
CA PRO A 115 17.38 13.42 -31.27
C PRO A 115 16.94 12.47 -32.38
N LEU A 116 17.35 12.75 -33.62
CA LEU A 116 17.19 11.80 -34.71
C LEU A 116 17.94 10.50 -34.36
N MET A 117 17.22 9.38 -34.32
CA MET A 117 17.75 8.05 -34.00
C MET A 117 17.23 7.01 -35.00
N GLN A 118 17.92 5.88 -35.08
CA GLN A 118 17.52 4.75 -35.95
C GLN A 118 16.27 4.02 -35.44
N THR A 119 16.07 4.00 -34.12
CA THR A 119 14.94 3.34 -33.46
C THR A 119 14.00 4.39 -32.84
N PRO A 120 12.68 4.21 -32.91
CA PRO A 120 11.73 5.12 -32.26
C PRO A 120 12.00 5.27 -30.75
N PRO A 121 11.86 6.48 -30.19
CA PRO A 121 12.04 6.71 -28.75
C PRO A 121 10.89 6.07 -27.95
N THR A 122 11.19 5.68 -26.70
CA THR A 122 10.22 5.09 -25.77
C THR A 122 10.36 5.69 -24.37
N ALA A 123 9.26 5.88 -23.66
CA ALA A 123 9.29 6.33 -22.26
C ALA A 123 9.56 5.12 -21.34
N ARG A 124 10.79 5.01 -20.83
CA ARG A 124 11.17 3.94 -19.90
C ARG A 124 10.69 4.26 -18.47
N PRO A 125 10.39 3.23 -17.64
CA PRO A 125 10.03 3.44 -16.25
C PRO A 125 11.22 3.95 -15.42
N VAL A 126 10.90 4.83 -14.47
CA VAL A 126 11.85 5.45 -13.54
C VAL A 126 11.29 5.30 -12.13
N SER A 127 12.13 4.86 -11.20
CA SER A 127 11.80 4.76 -9.79
C SER A 127 11.54 6.14 -9.20
N ALA A 128 10.38 6.32 -8.55
CA ALA A 128 10.06 7.55 -7.82
C ALA A 128 10.86 7.65 -6.51
N ILE A 129 11.44 6.55 -6.02
CA ILE A 129 12.28 6.53 -4.80
C ILE A 129 13.71 6.91 -5.13
N THR A 130 14.29 6.31 -6.18
CA THR A 130 15.73 6.43 -6.47
C THR A 130 16.04 7.36 -7.65
N GLY A 131 15.04 7.72 -8.46
CA GLY A 131 15.23 8.46 -9.72
C GLY A 131 15.94 7.67 -10.81
N LYS A 132 16.24 6.38 -10.59
CA LYS A 132 16.97 5.54 -11.55
C LYS A 132 16.01 4.87 -12.53
N LYS A 133 16.50 4.59 -13.74
CA LYS A 133 15.77 3.79 -14.73
C LYS A 133 15.56 2.38 -14.19
N MET A 134 14.33 1.89 -14.33
CA MET A 134 13.99 0.52 -14.02
C MET A 134 14.12 -0.32 -15.30
N GLU A 135 14.62 -1.54 -15.16
CA GLU A 135 14.64 -2.49 -16.28
C GLU A 135 13.24 -3.01 -16.57
N LYS A 136 12.46 -3.29 -15.52
CA LYS A 136 11.08 -3.75 -15.63
C LYS A 136 10.30 -3.33 -14.37
N ILE A 137 9.01 -3.05 -14.53
CA ILE A 137 8.07 -2.96 -13.41
C ILE A 137 7.65 -4.38 -13.05
N GLU A 138 7.89 -4.80 -11.81
CA GLU A 138 7.61 -6.18 -11.36
C GLU A 138 6.34 -6.31 -10.52
N TRP A 139 5.84 -5.18 -10.00
CA TRP A 139 4.65 -5.16 -9.14
C TRP A 139 3.94 -3.81 -9.14
N GLY A 140 2.71 -3.78 -8.62
CA GLY A 140 1.90 -2.59 -8.44
C GLY A 140 0.80 -2.80 -7.38
N PRO A 141 0.08 -1.74 -7.00
CA PRO A 141 -0.92 -1.81 -5.93
C PRO A 141 -2.18 -2.60 -6.30
N ASN A 142 -2.33 -2.96 -7.58
CA ASN A 142 -3.42 -3.77 -8.14
C ASN A 142 -2.87 -4.64 -9.29
N TRP A 143 -1.85 -5.44 -8.98
CA TRP A 143 -1.17 -6.35 -9.91
C TRP A 143 -1.98 -7.62 -10.16
#